data_AF-A0AAV5WZC5-F1
#
_entry.id   AF-A0AAV5WZC5-F1
#
_cell.length_a   1.000
_cell.length_b   1.000
_cell.length_c   1.000
_cell.angle_alpha   90.00
_cell.angle_beta   90.00
_cell.angle_gamma   90.00
#
_symmetry.space_group_name_H-M   'P 1'
#
loop_
_entity.id
_entity.type
_entity.pdbx_description
1 polymer ?
#
loop_
_entity_poly.entity_id
_entity_poly.type
_entity_poly.pdbx_seq_one_letter_code
_entity_poly.pdbx_strand_id
1 'polypeptide(L)'
;MSLKRASRRDTARDIILGTAPSGRGPRAARGGIANQEKHRSHSSDGILRRSQSSERYRPKSEYPRRQHSQPPRVDNRAVEQLSKEIDRLQRQNKELLDHEKSARKRLEANQDKLHERIRGGASARDVDELKKYVGVYEKELGRLQKELQSRPQVDPNKIANATSQIDGRVKELQGQLSGLRQLMDRQQSERDKEGRVYAENLSRMQEALRAQDKSKNDGVTSLARKFDADKEKLQDDNRRLAERLNAATNEVSRAVQDVNQKMKDEMTSRNSQVEQALRSQAENQSKFERDIMKQMSDQIVAQQKQIEALALTIQTDRTKYKDRFTKVNEALAALEHHLELGNKKIDKIVNAEIQSRKLHEKGLLQKVSGVEDKLNGYISGINRSIDDVKAGKSDVKLPNLDVDALRREMESIAADKNKLSMEGLLMLEEKISGIQTG
;
A
#
# COMPACT_ATOMS: atom_id res chain seq x y z
N MET A 1 -41.00 10.98 -0.33
CA MET A 1 -39.69 10.89 -1.01
C MET A 1 -39.50 9.45 -1.50
N SER A 2 -39.32 9.28 -2.82
CA SER A 2 -39.34 7.99 -3.51
C SER A 2 -37.98 7.29 -3.46
N LEU A 3 -37.95 6.05 -2.94
CA LEU A 3 -36.81 5.14 -3.01
C LEU A 3 -36.69 4.62 -4.45
N LYS A 4 -35.81 5.24 -5.24
CA LYS A 4 -35.48 4.78 -6.59
C LYS A 4 -34.77 3.42 -6.50
N ARG A 5 -35.45 2.38 -6.98
CA ARG A 5 -34.90 1.04 -7.25
C ARG A 5 -33.72 1.17 -8.23
N ALA A 6 -32.56 0.66 -7.84
CA ALA A 6 -31.40 0.52 -8.72
C ALA A 6 -31.73 -0.50 -9.82
N SER A 7 -31.94 -0.04 -11.05
CA SER A 7 -32.11 -0.92 -12.21
C SER A 7 -30.77 -1.56 -12.57
N ARG A 8 -30.80 -2.85 -12.91
CA ARG A 8 -29.66 -3.56 -13.49
C ARG A 8 -29.33 -2.91 -14.83
N ARG A 9 -28.12 -2.35 -14.96
CA ARG A 9 -27.61 -1.85 -16.24
C ARG A 9 -27.38 -3.03 -17.18
N ASP A 10 -27.87 -2.87 -18.40
CA ASP A 10 -27.80 -3.85 -19.47
C ASP A 10 -26.45 -3.72 -20.18
N THR A 11 -25.57 -4.68 -19.95
CA THR A 11 -24.21 -4.73 -20.50
C THR A 11 -24.18 -4.69 -22.03
N ALA A 12 -25.27 -5.09 -22.71
CA ALA A 12 -25.35 -4.97 -24.17
C ALA A 12 -25.43 -3.50 -24.61
N ARG A 13 -26.09 -2.66 -23.81
CA ARG A 13 -26.26 -1.23 -24.11
C ARG A 13 -24.95 -0.46 -23.90
N ASP A 14 -24.16 -0.85 -22.91
CA ASP A 14 -22.86 -0.24 -22.62
C ASP A 14 -21.82 -0.51 -23.74
N ILE A 15 -21.91 -1.67 -24.40
CA ILE A 15 -21.06 -2.03 -25.56
C ILE A 15 -21.41 -1.20 -26.79
N ILE A 16 -22.69 -0.96 -27.05
CA ILE A 16 -23.15 -0.17 -28.21
C ILE A 16 -22.76 1.32 -28.03
N LEU A 17 -22.73 1.81 -26.79
CA LEU A 17 -22.45 3.21 -26.47
C LEU A 17 -20.96 3.53 -26.26
N GLY A 18 -20.05 2.55 -26.44
CA GLY A 18 -18.61 2.77 -26.33
C GLY A 18 -18.13 3.11 -24.91
N THR A 19 -18.96 2.87 -23.89
CA THR A 19 -18.61 3.10 -22.48
C THR A 19 -17.95 1.87 -21.87
N ALA A 20 -16.92 2.07 -21.06
CA ALA A 20 -16.17 0.97 -20.43
C ALA A 20 -17.13 0.02 -19.64
N PRO A 21 -17.07 -1.30 -19.87
CA PRO A 21 -18.01 -2.25 -19.27
C PRO A 21 -17.84 -2.28 -17.75
N SER A 22 -18.86 -1.83 -17.00
CA SER A 22 -18.81 -1.74 -15.53
C SER A 22 -19.08 -3.08 -14.80
N GLY A 23 -18.85 -4.22 -15.47
CA GLY A 23 -19.07 -5.55 -14.91
C GLY A 23 -17.77 -6.21 -14.48
N ARG A 24 -17.72 -6.79 -13.27
CA ARG A 24 -16.66 -7.73 -12.89
C ARG A 24 -16.57 -8.81 -13.97
N GLY A 25 -15.41 -8.88 -14.63
CA GLY A 25 -15.13 -9.84 -15.70
C GLY A 25 -15.37 -11.30 -15.28
N PRO A 26 -15.47 -12.20 -16.27
CA PRO A 26 -15.86 -13.59 -16.06
C PRO A 26 -14.91 -14.28 -15.07
N ARG A 27 -15.49 -14.88 -14.02
CA ARG A 27 -14.74 -15.69 -13.05
C ARG A 27 -14.18 -16.92 -13.77
N ALA A 28 -12.88 -17.12 -13.64
CA ALA A 28 -12.18 -18.30 -14.14
C ALA A 28 -12.81 -19.60 -13.63
N ALA A 29 -12.78 -20.63 -14.47
CA ALA A 29 -13.37 -21.94 -14.18
C ALA A 29 -12.73 -22.56 -12.93
N ARG A 30 -13.58 -22.92 -11.97
CA ARG A 30 -13.22 -23.59 -10.73
C ARG A 30 -12.89 -25.04 -11.07
N GLY A 31 -11.60 -25.37 -11.17
CA GLY A 31 -11.11 -26.73 -11.39
C GLY A 31 -11.69 -27.68 -10.34
N GLY A 32 -12.28 -28.78 -10.84
CA GLY A 32 -12.86 -29.83 -10.01
C GLY A 32 -11.79 -30.56 -9.20
N ILE A 33 -12.02 -30.65 -7.90
CA ILE A 33 -11.30 -31.54 -6.99
C ILE A 33 -12.16 -32.80 -6.89
N ALA A 34 -11.66 -33.89 -7.46
CA ALA A 34 -12.23 -35.22 -7.29
C ALA A 34 -11.78 -35.80 -5.95
N ASN A 35 -12.79 -36.15 -5.15
CA ASN A 35 -12.84 -37.13 -4.06
C ASN A 35 -11.52 -37.76 -3.57
N GLN A 36 -11.18 -37.49 -2.31
CA GLN A 36 -10.64 -38.53 -1.42
C GLN A 36 -11.41 -38.57 -0.11
N GLU A 37 -11.41 -39.77 0.45
CA GLU A 37 -12.44 -40.36 1.29
C GLU A 37 -12.59 -39.74 2.68
N LYS A 38 -13.83 -39.80 3.14
CA LYS A 38 -14.25 -39.56 4.51
C LYS A 38 -13.88 -40.77 5.37
N HIS A 39 -13.09 -40.55 6.41
CA HIS A 39 -13.26 -41.29 7.65
C HIS A 39 -13.64 -40.33 8.77
N ARG A 40 -14.83 -40.59 9.33
CA ARG A 40 -15.41 -39.97 10.51
C ARG A 40 -14.73 -40.51 11.76
N SER A 41 -14.50 -39.65 12.74
CA SER A 41 -14.94 -39.91 14.12
C SER A 41 -15.00 -38.60 14.92
N HIS A 42 -16.09 -38.48 15.67
CA HIS A 42 -16.41 -37.42 16.60
C HIS A 42 -15.64 -37.58 17.92
N SER A 43 -15.31 -36.44 18.54
CA SER A 43 -15.20 -36.24 20.00
C SER A 43 -15.04 -34.72 20.18
N SER A 44 -16.11 -33.98 20.51
CA SER A 44 -16.55 -33.58 21.86
C SER A 44 -15.48 -32.89 22.71
N ASP A 45 -15.93 -31.83 23.39
CA ASP A 45 -15.24 -30.92 24.32
C ASP A 45 -14.46 -29.79 23.63
N GLY A 46 -14.63 -28.52 23.96
CA GLY A 46 -15.34 -27.89 25.07
C GLY A 46 -14.63 -26.58 25.41
N ILE A 47 -15.43 -25.54 25.72
CA ILE A 47 -15.11 -24.51 26.71
C ILE A 47 -14.13 -23.36 26.29
N LEU A 48 -14.75 -22.22 25.96
CA LEU A 48 -14.59 -20.87 26.53
C LEU A 48 -13.20 -20.42 27.08
N ARG A 49 -12.72 -19.27 26.56
CA ARG A 49 -12.18 -18.07 27.27
C ARG A 49 -11.62 -17.12 26.19
N ARG A 50 -12.06 -15.90 25.93
CA ARG A 50 -12.40 -14.69 26.73
C ARG A 50 -11.29 -14.20 27.65
N SER A 51 -10.47 -13.27 27.14
CA SER A 51 -9.89 -12.09 27.82
C SER A 51 -8.96 -11.39 26.82
N GLN A 52 -9.28 -10.21 26.27
CA GLN A 52 -9.05 -8.90 26.88
C GLN A 52 -7.77 -8.81 27.73
N SER A 53 -6.76 -8.11 27.21
CA SER A 53 -5.91 -7.25 28.03
C SER A 53 -5.35 -6.09 27.20
N SER A 54 -5.52 -4.91 27.77
CA SER A 54 -4.96 -3.64 27.40
C SER A 54 -3.48 -3.55 27.80
N GLU A 55 -2.82 -2.52 27.23
CA GLU A 55 -1.68 -1.78 27.78
C GLU A 55 -0.34 -2.51 27.96
N ARG A 56 0.67 -2.03 27.22
CA ARG A 56 1.63 -1.07 27.78
C ARG A 56 2.52 -0.44 26.71
N TYR A 57 2.49 0.89 26.73
CA TYR A 57 3.48 1.81 26.21
C TYR A 57 4.87 1.50 26.82
N ARG A 58 5.92 1.49 25.99
CA ARG A 58 7.32 1.73 26.41
C ARG A 58 8.08 2.43 25.28
N PRO A 59 8.75 3.57 25.54
CA PRO A 59 9.48 4.31 24.51
C PRO A 59 11.00 4.03 24.52
N LYS A 60 11.59 4.30 23.35
CA LYS A 60 13.00 4.63 23.03
C LYS A 60 14.11 3.57 23.20
N SER A 61 14.70 3.22 22.06
CA SER A 61 16.14 3.01 21.88
C SER A 61 16.47 3.16 20.38
N GLU A 62 16.95 4.35 20.01
CA GLU A 62 17.49 4.67 18.69
C GLU A 62 18.90 4.09 18.58
N TYR A 63 19.05 3.11 17.68
CA TYR A 63 20.31 2.81 17.00
C TYR A 63 19.99 2.61 15.51
N PRO A 64 20.69 3.28 14.58
CA PRO A 64 20.48 3.07 13.15
C PRO A 64 21.08 1.71 12.77
N ARG A 65 20.24 0.67 12.85
CA ARG A 65 20.57 -0.67 12.38
C ARG A 65 20.64 -0.61 10.85
N ARG A 66 21.86 -0.69 10.33
CA ARG A 66 22.17 -0.84 8.90
C ARG A 66 21.20 -1.85 8.27
N GLN A 67 20.37 -1.38 7.34
CA GLN A 67 19.57 -2.26 6.51
C GLN A 67 20.53 -3.06 5.63
N HIS A 68 20.73 -4.34 5.97
CA HIS A 68 21.24 -5.29 5.00
C HIS A 68 20.22 -5.37 3.87
N SER A 69 20.60 -4.79 2.73
CA SER A 69 19.94 -4.97 1.45
C SER A 69 19.78 -6.48 1.19
N GLN A 70 18.57 -7.00 1.39
CA GLN A 70 18.26 -8.34 0.91
C GLN A 70 18.45 -8.33 -0.62
N PRO A 71 19.21 -9.29 -1.17
CA PRO A 71 19.32 -9.44 -2.61
C PRO A 71 17.91 -9.66 -3.20
N PRO A 72 17.65 -9.19 -4.43
CA PRO A 72 16.36 -9.31 -5.07
C PRO A 72 15.92 -10.77 -5.04
N ARG A 73 14.73 -11.02 -4.47
CA ARG A 73 14.12 -12.35 -4.49
C ARG A 73 13.99 -12.76 -5.96
N VAL A 74 14.78 -13.76 -6.35
CA VAL A 74 14.71 -14.39 -7.67
C VAL A 74 13.26 -14.80 -7.90
N ASP A 75 12.69 -14.39 -9.03
CA ASP A 75 11.34 -14.73 -9.41
C ASP A 75 11.23 -16.26 -9.57
N ASN A 76 10.86 -16.94 -8.48
CA ASN A 76 10.76 -18.40 -8.43
C ASN A 76 9.82 -18.95 -9.50
N ARG A 77 8.93 -18.13 -10.05
CA ARG A 77 8.07 -18.49 -11.19
C ARG A 77 8.83 -18.67 -12.49
N ALA A 78 9.81 -17.82 -12.77
CA ALA A 78 10.65 -17.95 -13.97
C ALA A 78 11.55 -19.18 -13.86
N VAL A 79 12.10 -19.44 -12.67
CA VAL A 79 12.87 -20.66 -12.38
C VAL A 79 12.00 -21.91 -12.50
N GLU A 80 10.77 -21.89 -12.00
CA GLU A 80 9.84 -23.03 -12.11
C GLU A 80 9.38 -23.27 -13.55
N GLN A 81 9.21 -22.23 -14.37
CA GLN A 81 8.91 -22.35 -15.79
C GLN A 81 10.08 -22.97 -16.57
N LEU A 82 11.30 -22.48 -16.35
CA LEU A 82 12.51 -23.04 -16.96
C LEU A 82 12.73 -24.50 -16.52
N SER A 83 12.46 -24.82 -15.24
CA SER A 83 12.53 -26.20 -14.73
C SER A 83 11.54 -27.13 -15.45
N LYS A 84 10.30 -26.69 -15.67
CA LYS A 84 9.29 -27.45 -16.43
C LYS A 84 9.67 -27.64 -17.90
N GLU A 85 10.33 -26.64 -18.49
CA GLU A 85 10.78 -26.71 -19.88
C GLU A 85 11.96 -27.66 -20.05
N ILE A 86 12.91 -27.67 -19.10
CA ILE A 86 14.00 -28.65 -19.05
C ILE A 86 13.44 -30.07 -18.92
N ASP A 87 12.48 -30.30 -18.02
CA ASP A 87 11.85 -31.61 -17.85
C ASP A 87 11.13 -32.08 -19.13
N ARG A 88 10.49 -31.17 -19.86
CA ARG A 88 9.84 -31.47 -21.14
C ARG A 88 10.87 -31.87 -22.20
N LEU A 89 11.96 -31.12 -22.33
CA LEU A 89 13.03 -31.42 -23.29
C LEU A 89 13.74 -32.74 -22.97
N GLN A 90 13.95 -33.06 -21.69
CA GLN A 90 14.52 -34.35 -21.28
C GLN A 90 13.63 -35.53 -21.66
N ARG A 91 12.30 -35.40 -21.54
CA ARG A 91 11.36 -36.43 -22.00
C ARG A 91 11.39 -36.60 -23.52
N GLN A 92 11.39 -35.51 -24.27
CA GLN A 92 11.48 -35.56 -25.73
C GLN A 92 12.79 -36.20 -26.22
N ASN A 93 13.92 -35.88 -25.58
CA ASN A 93 15.20 -36.53 -25.92
C ASN A 93 15.17 -38.03 -25.60
N LYS A 94 14.53 -38.44 -24.51
CA LYS A 94 14.36 -39.87 -24.18
C LYS A 94 13.52 -40.60 -25.22
N GLU A 95 12.39 -40.01 -25.63
CA GLU A 95 11.51 -40.56 -26.67
C GLU A 95 12.24 -40.68 -28.03
N LEU A 96 13.00 -39.66 -28.44
CA LEU A 96 13.81 -39.70 -29.66
C LEU A 96 14.86 -40.82 -29.63
N LEU A 97 15.53 -41.01 -28.49
CA LEU A 97 16.53 -42.06 -28.32
C LEU A 97 15.91 -43.47 -28.39
N ASP A 98 14.70 -43.66 -27.84
CA ASP A 98 13.97 -44.92 -27.92
C ASP A 98 13.45 -45.21 -29.35
N HIS A 99 13.05 -44.17 -30.09
CA HIS A 99 12.72 -44.29 -31.51
C HIS A 99 13.95 -44.66 -32.36
N GLU A 100 15.11 -44.06 -32.09
CA GLU A 100 16.36 -44.38 -32.80
C GLU A 100 16.76 -45.85 -32.56
N LYS A 101 16.73 -46.32 -31.32
CA LYS A 101 17.01 -47.73 -30.98
C LYS A 101 16.06 -48.70 -31.71
N SER A 102 14.77 -48.35 -31.78
CA SER A 102 13.78 -49.16 -32.49
C SER A 102 14.02 -49.20 -34.01
N ALA A 103 14.46 -48.08 -34.60
CA ALA A 103 14.81 -48.01 -36.02
C ALA A 103 16.05 -48.84 -36.34
N ARG A 104 17.10 -48.80 -35.51
CA ARG A 104 18.32 -49.63 -35.67
C ARG A 104 17.99 -51.12 -35.66
N LYS A 105 17.16 -51.58 -34.72
CA LYS A 105 16.73 -52.99 -34.63
C LYS A 105 15.97 -53.47 -35.86
N ARG A 106 15.19 -52.60 -36.51
CA ARG A 106 14.48 -52.91 -37.77
C ARG A 106 15.44 -53.04 -38.96
N LEU A 107 16.48 -52.20 -39.01
CA LEU A 107 17.51 -52.25 -40.04
C LEU A 107 18.34 -53.53 -39.95
N GLU A 108 18.75 -53.93 -38.74
CA GLU A 108 19.48 -55.17 -38.49
C GLU A 108 18.66 -56.41 -38.93
N ALA A 109 17.38 -56.48 -38.53
CA ALA A 109 16.49 -57.57 -38.96
C ALA A 109 16.27 -57.64 -40.48
N ASN A 110 16.35 -56.51 -41.19
CA ASN A 110 16.27 -56.49 -42.66
C ASN A 110 17.58 -56.95 -43.30
N GLN A 111 18.73 -56.61 -42.73
CA GLN A 111 20.02 -57.11 -43.18
C GLN A 111 20.12 -58.63 -43.02
N ASP A 112 19.67 -59.18 -41.90
CA ASP A 112 19.67 -60.64 -41.66
C ASP A 112 18.83 -61.38 -42.71
N LYS A 113 17.62 -60.89 -42.99
CA LYS A 113 16.75 -61.45 -44.04
C LYS A 113 17.36 -61.39 -45.43
N LEU A 114 18.13 -60.33 -45.73
CA LEU A 114 18.83 -60.20 -47.00
C LEU A 114 19.96 -61.23 -47.10
N HIS A 115 20.74 -61.41 -46.02
CA HIS A 115 21.80 -62.41 -45.95
C HIS A 115 21.26 -63.84 -46.06
N GLU A 116 20.10 -64.12 -45.48
CA GLU A 116 19.44 -65.43 -45.57
C GLU A 116 18.96 -65.74 -47.00
N ARG A 117 18.42 -64.75 -47.71
CA ARG A 117 18.07 -64.89 -49.13
C ARG A 117 19.27 -65.12 -50.04
N ILE A 118 20.41 -64.51 -49.73
CA ILE A 118 21.65 -64.69 -50.51
C ILE A 118 22.24 -66.08 -50.28
N ARG A 119 22.17 -66.63 -49.06
CA ARG A 119 22.63 -68.01 -48.79
C ARG A 119 21.67 -69.09 -49.32
N GLY A 120 20.38 -68.79 -49.47
CA GLY A 120 19.37 -69.72 -49.98
C GLY A 120 19.18 -69.72 -51.51
N GLY A 121 20.02 -68.99 -52.26
CA GLY A 121 19.87 -68.80 -53.71
C GLY A 121 19.93 -70.11 -54.52
N ALA A 122 18.86 -70.35 -55.29
CA ALA A 122 18.53 -71.53 -56.08
C ALA A 122 19.54 -72.00 -57.17
N SER A 123 20.77 -71.49 -57.22
CA SER A 123 21.73 -71.82 -58.28
C SER A 123 22.52 -73.12 -58.06
N ALA A 124 22.49 -73.72 -56.85
CA ALA A 124 23.25 -74.93 -56.55
C ALA A 124 22.46 -76.23 -56.82
N ARG A 125 21.12 -76.20 -56.82
CA ARG A 125 20.30 -77.41 -57.03
C ARG A 125 20.15 -77.77 -58.51
N ASP A 126 20.06 -76.78 -59.39
CA ASP A 126 19.85 -77.01 -60.83
C ASP A 126 21.10 -77.57 -61.53
N VAL A 127 22.29 -77.36 -60.95
CA VAL A 127 23.57 -77.88 -61.47
C VAL A 127 23.75 -79.38 -61.17
N ASP A 128 23.19 -79.88 -60.07
CA ASP A 128 23.28 -81.29 -59.70
C ASP A 128 22.28 -82.18 -60.47
N GLU A 129 21.13 -81.64 -60.90
CA GLU A 129 20.18 -82.36 -61.75
C GLU A 129 20.72 -82.56 -63.18
N LEU A 130 21.40 -81.56 -63.75
CA LEU A 130 22.02 -81.65 -65.09
C LEU A 130 23.14 -82.71 -65.16
N LYS A 131 23.92 -82.88 -64.08
CA LYS A 131 24.97 -83.92 -64.02
C LYS A 131 24.39 -85.35 -64.03
N LYS A 132 23.17 -85.53 -63.52
CA LYS A 132 22.51 -86.85 -63.45
C LYS A 132 22.03 -87.33 -64.82
N TYR A 133 21.62 -86.42 -65.70
CA TYR A 133 21.17 -86.75 -67.05
C TYR A 133 22.31 -87.13 -68.01
N VAL A 134 23.49 -86.51 -67.87
CA VAL A 134 24.66 -86.83 -68.72
C VAL A 134 25.14 -88.27 -68.53
N GLY A 135 25.14 -88.79 -67.30
CA GLY A 135 25.59 -90.17 -67.01
C GLY A 135 24.64 -91.28 -67.50
N VAL A 136 23.41 -90.97 -67.89
CA VAL A 136 22.46 -91.95 -68.46
C VAL A 136 22.75 -92.17 -69.95
N TYR A 137 23.05 -91.11 -70.70
CA TYR A 137 23.30 -91.20 -72.14
C TYR A 137 24.65 -91.84 -72.49
N GLU A 138 25.66 -91.71 -71.62
CA GLU A 138 26.94 -92.41 -71.81
C GLU A 138 26.81 -93.95 -71.74
N LYS A 139 25.82 -94.47 -70.99
CA LYS A 139 25.58 -95.92 -70.88
C LYS A 139 24.87 -96.53 -72.09
N GLU A 140 24.05 -95.75 -72.81
CA GLU A 140 23.37 -96.23 -74.02
C GLU A 140 24.32 -96.33 -75.22
N LEU A 141 25.27 -95.40 -75.34
CA LEU A 141 26.30 -95.41 -76.38
C LEU A 141 27.20 -96.67 -76.33
N GLY A 142 27.54 -97.13 -75.12
CA GLY A 142 28.30 -98.37 -74.95
C GLY A 142 27.54 -99.66 -75.33
N ARG A 143 26.20 -99.61 -75.39
CA ARG A 143 25.35 -100.76 -75.71
C ARG A 143 25.23 -100.98 -77.22
N LEU A 144 25.08 -99.89 -77.99
CA LEU A 144 25.02 -99.91 -79.45
C LEU A 144 26.34 -100.36 -80.10
N GLN A 145 27.47 -100.04 -79.48
CA GLN A 145 28.79 -100.44 -79.99
C GLN A 145 29.03 -101.96 -79.90
N LYS A 146 28.35 -102.67 -78.99
CA LYS A 146 28.43 -104.12 -78.87
C LYS A 146 27.55 -104.88 -79.88
N GLU A 147 26.46 -104.29 -80.35
CA GLU A 147 25.58 -104.93 -81.34
C GLU A 147 26.15 -104.93 -82.76
N LEU A 148 27.05 -104.00 -83.08
CA LEU A 148 27.65 -103.90 -84.42
C LEU A 148 28.72 -104.97 -84.71
N GLN A 149 29.21 -105.68 -83.69
CA GLN A 149 30.29 -106.68 -83.83
C GLN A 149 29.80 -108.11 -84.11
N SER A 150 28.49 -108.37 -84.19
CA SER A 150 27.96 -109.75 -84.29
C SER A 150 26.99 -109.98 -85.46
N ARG A 151 27.49 -109.99 -86.71
CA ARG A 151 26.79 -110.66 -87.82
C ARG A 151 27.71 -111.50 -88.71
N PRO A 152 27.34 -112.78 -89.03
CA PRO A 152 28.20 -113.72 -89.75
C PRO A 152 27.99 -113.71 -91.28
N GLN A 153 29.05 -114.13 -91.99
CA GLN A 153 29.19 -114.24 -93.46
C GLN A 153 28.30 -115.34 -94.09
N VAL A 154 27.77 -115.08 -95.30
CA VAL A 154 27.03 -116.06 -96.13
C VAL A 154 27.62 -116.14 -97.54
N ASP A 155 28.09 -117.35 -97.84
CA ASP A 155 28.18 -118.16 -99.07
C ASP A 155 28.21 -117.53 -100.50
N PRO A 156 29.17 -117.89 -101.39
CA PRO A 156 29.48 -117.16 -102.63
C PRO A 156 28.77 -117.60 -103.92
N ASN A 157 27.92 -118.64 -103.93
CA ASN A 157 27.42 -119.23 -105.18
C ASN A 157 26.01 -118.75 -105.63
N LYS A 158 25.51 -117.66 -105.04
CA LYS A 158 24.32 -116.93 -105.53
C LYS A 158 24.67 -115.53 -106.09
N ILE A 159 25.95 -115.29 -106.44
CA ILE A 159 26.51 -113.97 -106.78
C ILE A 159 26.26 -113.55 -108.25
N ALA A 160 26.07 -114.47 -109.20
CA ALA A 160 25.98 -114.08 -110.61
C ALA A 160 24.66 -113.38 -111.02
N ASN A 161 23.52 -113.69 -110.39
CA ASN A 161 22.25 -112.97 -110.58
C ASN A 161 22.03 -111.83 -109.57
N ALA A 162 22.78 -111.82 -108.46
CA ALA A 162 22.81 -110.69 -107.54
C ALA A 162 23.62 -109.50 -108.10
N THR A 163 24.62 -109.74 -108.96
CA THR A 163 25.50 -108.67 -109.46
C THR A 163 24.77 -107.63 -110.34
N SER A 164 23.75 -108.01 -111.14
CA SER A 164 22.98 -107.01 -111.90
C SER A 164 21.90 -106.29 -111.08
N GLN A 165 21.32 -106.94 -110.06
CA GLN A 165 20.47 -106.27 -109.06
C GLN A 165 21.28 -105.37 -108.12
N ILE A 166 22.54 -105.75 -107.83
CA ILE A 166 23.49 -104.95 -107.07
C ILE A 166 23.90 -103.74 -107.90
N ASP A 167 24.20 -103.85 -109.19
CA ASP A 167 24.53 -102.67 -110.01
C ASP A 167 23.35 -101.69 -110.16
N GLY A 168 22.12 -102.20 -110.29
CA GLY A 168 20.91 -101.38 -110.22
C GLY A 168 20.75 -100.68 -108.87
N ARG A 169 20.94 -101.42 -107.78
CA ARG A 169 20.94 -100.87 -106.42
C ARG A 169 22.13 -99.96 -106.14
N VAL A 170 23.28 -100.15 -106.76
CA VAL A 170 24.48 -99.31 -106.59
C VAL A 170 24.28 -97.98 -107.31
N LYS A 171 23.65 -97.98 -108.49
CA LYS A 171 23.23 -96.73 -109.16
C LYS A 171 22.14 -96.00 -108.38
N GLU A 172 21.16 -96.73 -107.85
CA GLU A 172 20.11 -96.15 -107.01
C GLU A 172 20.68 -95.61 -105.68
N LEU A 173 21.60 -96.35 -105.05
CA LEU A 173 22.34 -95.91 -103.86
C LEU A 173 23.28 -94.76 -104.17
N GLN A 174 23.90 -94.69 -105.35
CA GLN A 174 24.66 -93.52 -105.79
C GLN A 174 23.75 -92.30 -106.00
N GLY A 175 22.56 -92.50 -106.56
CA GLY A 175 21.53 -91.47 -106.66
C GLY A 175 21.10 -90.97 -105.30
N GLN A 176 20.79 -91.89 -104.37
CA GLN A 176 20.43 -91.59 -102.98
C GLN A 176 21.59 -90.94 -102.21
N LEU A 177 22.84 -91.36 -102.42
CA LEU A 177 24.04 -90.76 -101.82
C LEU A 177 24.29 -89.35 -102.37
N SER A 178 24.07 -89.13 -103.66
CA SER A 178 24.19 -87.78 -104.24
C SER A 178 23.08 -86.86 -103.73
N GLY A 179 21.85 -87.37 -103.60
CA GLY A 179 20.72 -86.65 -103.02
C GLY A 179 20.93 -86.35 -101.54
N LEU A 180 21.43 -87.31 -100.76
CA LEU A 180 21.80 -87.12 -99.36
C LEU A 180 22.96 -86.14 -99.20
N ARG A 181 23.98 -86.17 -100.07
CA ARG A 181 25.04 -85.15 -100.07
C ARG A 181 24.47 -83.77 -100.34
N GLN A 182 23.64 -83.62 -101.36
CA GLN A 182 23.01 -82.34 -101.67
C GLN A 182 22.11 -81.84 -100.53
N LEU A 183 21.42 -82.77 -99.84
CA LEU A 183 20.58 -82.45 -98.70
C LEU A 183 21.40 -82.09 -97.46
N MET A 184 22.52 -82.78 -97.21
CA MET A 184 23.49 -82.43 -96.17
C MET A 184 24.15 -81.08 -96.45
N ASP A 185 24.59 -80.82 -97.68
CA ASP A 185 25.18 -79.52 -98.07
C ASP A 185 24.16 -78.40 -97.93
N ARG A 186 22.89 -78.66 -98.28
CA ARG A 186 21.79 -77.73 -98.06
C ARG A 186 21.53 -77.49 -96.56
N GLN A 187 21.48 -78.53 -95.74
CA GLN A 187 21.35 -78.40 -94.29
C GLN A 187 22.55 -77.72 -93.64
N GLN A 188 23.76 -77.94 -94.15
CA GLN A 188 24.98 -77.26 -93.71
C GLN A 188 24.87 -75.77 -94.06
N SER A 189 24.46 -75.44 -95.29
CA SER A 189 24.25 -74.06 -95.71
C SER A 189 23.14 -73.36 -94.92
N GLU A 190 22.04 -74.05 -94.62
CA GLU A 190 20.95 -73.54 -93.80
C GLU A 190 21.42 -73.31 -92.36
N ARG A 191 22.17 -74.24 -91.77
CA ARG A 191 22.78 -74.05 -90.43
C ARG A 191 23.78 -72.91 -90.40
N ASP A 192 24.58 -72.72 -91.43
CA ASP A 192 25.51 -71.59 -91.52
C ASP A 192 24.77 -70.25 -91.64
N LYS A 193 23.66 -70.21 -92.41
CA LYS A 193 22.79 -69.03 -92.51
C LYS A 193 22.12 -68.71 -91.18
N GLU A 194 21.53 -69.72 -90.53
CA GLU A 194 20.93 -69.59 -89.21
C GLU A 194 21.97 -69.13 -88.18
N GLY A 195 23.17 -69.73 -88.19
CA GLY A 195 24.28 -69.35 -87.33
C GLY A 195 24.69 -67.88 -87.49
N ARG A 196 24.73 -67.37 -88.73
CA ARG A 196 24.97 -65.95 -89.01
C ARG A 196 23.85 -65.07 -88.47
N VAL A 197 22.58 -65.45 -88.70
CA VAL A 197 21.42 -64.69 -88.20
C VAL A 197 21.41 -64.66 -86.67
N TYR A 198 21.73 -65.76 -85.99
CA TYR A 198 21.85 -65.80 -84.53
C TYR A 198 23.01 -64.93 -84.03
N ALA A 199 24.17 -64.97 -84.67
CA ALA A 199 25.30 -64.13 -84.31
C ALA A 199 24.99 -62.63 -84.50
N GLU A 200 24.34 -62.25 -85.60
CA GLU A 200 23.90 -60.88 -85.85
C GLU A 200 22.86 -60.41 -84.82
N ASN A 201 21.85 -61.24 -84.52
CA ASN A 201 20.85 -60.93 -83.51
C ASN A 201 21.47 -60.80 -82.11
N LEU A 202 22.44 -61.66 -81.76
CA LEU A 202 23.17 -61.57 -80.51
C LEU A 202 24.00 -60.29 -80.44
N SER A 203 24.69 -59.91 -81.53
CA SER A 203 25.45 -58.65 -81.60
C SER A 203 24.54 -57.43 -81.43
N ARG A 204 23.38 -57.40 -82.12
CA ARG A 204 22.38 -56.33 -81.98
C ARG A 204 21.83 -56.25 -80.56
N MET A 205 21.56 -57.39 -79.92
CA MET A 205 21.09 -57.43 -78.54
C MET A 205 22.18 -56.93 -77.56
N GLN A 206 23.44 -57.32 -77.77
CA GLN A 206 24.57 -56.83 -77.00
C GLN A 206 24.80 -55.32 -77.17
N GLU A 207 24.66 -54.80 -78.40
CA GLU A 207 24.74 -53.36 -78.67
C GLU A 207 23.58 -52.59 -78.04
N ALA A 208 22.35 -53.11 -78.12
CA ALA A 208 21.18 -52.52 -77.49
C ALA A 208 21.33 -52.47 -75.95
N LEU A 209 21.85 -53.54 -75.33
CA LEU A 209 22.14 -53.57 -73.89
C LEU A 209 23.23 -52.55 -73.52
N ARG A 210 24.33 -52.48 -74.29
CA ARG A 210 25.38 -51.47 -74.06
C ARG A 210 24.87 -50.05 -74.21
N ALA A 211 24.03 -49.78 -75.21
CA ALA A 211 23.41 -48.47 -75.42
C ALA A 211 22.43 -48.13 -74.28
N GLN A 212 21.65 -49.10 -73.82
CA GLN A 212 20.75 -48.93 -72.68
C GLN A 212 21.52 -48.66 -71.38
N ASP A 213 22.59 -49.41 -71.11
CA ASP A 213 23.42 -49.23 -69.92
C ASP A 213 24.14 -47.87 -69.94
N LYS A 214 24.63 -47.45 -71.12
CA LYS A 214 25.18 -46.11 -71.30
C LYS A 214 24.14 -45.03 -71.01
N SER A 215 22.94 -45.15 -71.59
CA SER A 215 21.85 -44.19 -71.36
C SER A 215 21.40 -44.14 -69.89
N LYS A 216 21.30 -45.29 -69.22
CA LYS A 216 21.02 -45.37 -67.78
C LYS A 216 22.11 -44.69 -66.96
N ASN A 217 23.38 -44.98 -67.25
CA ASN A 217 24.51 -44.37 -66.55
C ASN A 217 24.59 -42.86 -66.77
N ASP A 218 24.33 -42.38 -67.99
CA ASP A 218 24.26 -40.95 -68.30
C ASP A 218 23.10 -40.27 -67.54
N GLY A 219 21.94 -40.94 -67.48
CA GLY A 219 20.79 -40.50 -66.69
C GLY A 219 21.08 -40.41 -65.19
N VAL A 220 21.69 -41.46 -64.61
CA VAL A 220 22.11 -41.49 -63.20
C VAL A 220 23.15 -40.41 -62.91
N THR A 221 24.13 -40.22 -63.80
CA THR A 221 25.17 -39.19 -63.64
C THR A 221 24.57 -37.78 -63.70
N SER A 222 23.62 -37.53 -64.61
CA SER A 222 22.90 -36.27 -64.72
C SER A 222 22.07 -35.97 -63.46
N LEU A 223 21.36 -36.98 -62.94
CA LEU A 223 20.61 -36.86 -61.69
C LEU A 223 21.53 -36.62 -60.48
N ALA A 224 22.67 -37.31 -60.40
CA ALA A 224 23.67 -37.10 -59.35
C ALA A 224 24.20 -35.67 -59.37
N ARG A 225 24.58 -35.14 -60.55
CA ARG A 225 25.04 -33.75 -60.69
C ARG A 225 23.98 -32.73 -60.31
N LYS A 226 22.72 -32.96 -60.71
CA LYS A 226 21.59 -32.09 -60.31
C LYS A 226 21.38 -32.13 -58.79
N PHE A 227 21.40 -33.32 -58.20
CA PHE A 227 21.26 -33.48 -56.76
C PHE A 227 22.38 -32.78 -55.99
N ASP A 228 23.64 -32.90 -56.44
CA ASP A 228 24.77 -32.21 -55.83
C ASP A 228 24.65 -30.68 -55.96
N ALA A 229 24.21 -30.17 -57.13
CA ALA A 229 23.98 -28.74 -57.33
C ALA A 229 22.82 -28.20 -56.46
N ASP A 230 21.73 -28.95 -56.32
CA ASP A 230 20.60 -28.56 -55.47
C ASP A 230 20.98 -28.64 -53.98
N LYS A 231 21.78 -29.64 -53.59
CA LYS A 231 22.35 -29.74 -52.24
C LYS A 231 23.25 -28.57 -51.92
N GLU A 232 24.12 -28.15 -52.85
CA GLU A 232 24.99 -26.99 -52.69
C GLU A 232 24.17 -25.70 -52.55
N LYS A 233 23.16 -25.48 -53.41
CA LYS A 233 22.24 -24.34 -53.29
C LYS A 233 21.52 -24.29 -51.96
N LEU A 234 20.99 -25.42 -51.50
CA LEU A 234 20.32 -25.51 -50.20
C LEU A 234 21.28 -25.24 -49.04
N GLN A 235 22.53 -25.69 -49.14
CA GLN A 235 23.56 -25.38 -48.14
C GLN A 235 23.89 -23.88 -48.11
N ASP A 236 24.01 -23.24 -49.27
CA ASP A 236 24.26 -21.80 -49.36
C ASP A 236 23.07 -20.96 -48.90
N ASP A 237 21.84 -21.34 -49.24
CA ASP A 237 20.64 -20.67 -48.73
C ASP A 237 20.52 -20.85 -47.21
N ASN A 238 20.86 -22.03 -46.67
CA ASN A 238 20.86 -22.25 -45.23
C ASN A 238 21.95 -21.42 -44.52
N ARG A 239 23.13 -21.25 -45.13
CA ARG A 239 24.18 -20.34 -44.64
C ARG A 239 23.69 -18.88 -44.63
N ARG A 240 23.09 -18.41 -45.73
CA ARG A 240 22.53 -17.05 -45.84
C ARG A 240 21.41 -16.80 -44.84
N LEU A 241 20.54 -17.79 -44.61
CA LEU A 241 19.48 -17.72 -43.60
C LEU A 241 20.08 -17.64 -42.19
N ALA A 242 21.11 -18.44 -41.89
CA ALA A 242 21.80 -18.38 -40.61
C ALA A 242 22.47 -17.02 -40.38
N GLU A 243 23.12 -16.44 -41.40
CA GLU A 243 23.71 -15.11 -41.34
C GLU A 243 22.65 -14.02 -41.10
N ARG A 244 21.51 -14.08 -41.82
CA ARG A 244 20.39 -13.14 -41.62
C ARG A 244 19.77 -13.28 -40.24
N LEU A 245 19.60 -14.51 -39.74
CA LEU A 245 19.09 -14.78 -38.41
C LEU A 245 20.02 -14.18 -37.35
N ASN A 246 21.32 -14.44 -37.46
CA ASN A 246 22.32 -13.88 -36.53
C ASN A 246 22.37 -12.35 -36.58
N ALA A 247 22.28 -11.75 -37.77
CA ALA A 247 22.22 -10.30 -37.93
C ALA A 247 20.98 -9.71 -37.24
N ALA A 248 19.80 -10.31 -37.46
CA ALA A 248 18.56 -9.89 -36.82
C ALA A 248 18.60 -10.08 -35.29
N THR A 249 19.15 -11.19 -34.80
CA THR A 249 19.33 -11.43 -33.37
C THR A 249 20.25 -10.40 -32.73
N ASN A 250 21.34 -10.02 -33.41
CA ASN A 250 22.26 -8.98 -32.94
C ASN A 250 21.61 -7.60 -32.93
N GLU A 251 20.84 -7.26 -33.97
CA GLU A 251 20.09 -5.99 -34.04
C GLU A 251 19.05 -5.89 -32.92
N VAL A 252 18.25 -6.93 -32.71
CA VAL A 252 17.28 -6.99 -31.61
C VAL A 252 17.98 -6.90 -30.26
N SER A 253 19.10 -7.59 -30.08
CA SER A 253 19.87 -7.52 -28.83
C SER A 253 20.40 -6.11 -28.54
N ARG A 254 20.88 -5.41 -29.57
CA ARG A 254 21.30 -4.00 -29.45
C ARG A 254 20.13 -3.07 -29.13
N ALA A 255 19.01 -3.22 -29.85
CA ALA A 255 17.82 -2.41 -29.61
C ALA A 255 17.29 -2.58 -28.17
N VAL A 256 17.30 -3.82 -27.65
CA VAL A 256 16.91 -4.11 -26.25
C VAL A 256 17.90 -3.48 -25.26
N GLN A 257 19.21 -3.54 -25.53
CA GLN A 257 20.22 -2.88 -24.69
C GLN A 257 20.03 -1.36 -24.67
N ASP A 258 19.80 -0.74 -25.83
CA ASP A 258 19.57 0.71 -25.95
C ASP A 258 18.31 1.16 -25.21
N VAL A 259 17.21 0.40 -25.33
CA VAL A 259 15.97 0.68 -24.59
C VAL A 259 16.18 0.54 -23.08
N ASN A 260 16.86 -0.52 -22.64
CA ASN A 260 17.16 -0.72 -21.22
C ASN A 260 18.05 0.40 -20.66
N GLN A 261 19.05 0.84 -21.43
CA GLN A 261 19.94 1.92 -21.02
C GLN A 261 19.19 3.26 -20.94
N LYS A 262 18.38 3.59 -21.95
CA LYS A 262 17.51 4.79 -21.93
C LYS A 262 16.55 4.77 -20.75
N MET A 263 15.89 3.64 -20.49
CA MET A 263 14.98 3.50 -19.35
C MET A 263 15.72 3.68 -18.01
N LYS A 264 16.93 3.14 -17.90
CA LYS A 264 17.78 3.32 -16.71
C LYS A 264 18.14 4.79 -16.51
N ASP A 265 18.57 5.48 -17.56
CA ASP A 265 18.95 6.89 -17.50
C ASP A 265 17.75 7.80 -17.17
N GLU A 266 16.58 7.53 -17.76
CA GLU A 266 15.32 8.20 -17.42
C GLU A 266 14.92 7.98 -15.96
N MET A 267 15.03 6.75 -15.45
CA MET A 267 14.74 6.44 -14.05
C MET A 267 15.71 7.12 -13.09
N THR A 268 17.00 7.13 -13.41
CA THR A 268 18.01 7.86 -12.62
C THR A 268 17.74 9.36 -12.63
N SER A 269 17.40 9.93 -13.78
CA SER A 269 17.04 11.35 -13.92
C SER A 269 15.80 11.69 -13.09
N ARG A 270 14.71 10.91 -13.21
CA ARG A 270 13.49 11.08 -12.40
C ARG A 270 13.77 10.96 -10.90
N ASN A 271 14.58 9.99 -10.48
CA ASN A 271 14.95 9.85 -9.07
C ASN A 271 15.71 11.08 -8.57
N SER A 272 16.66 11.62 -9.35
CA SER A 272 17.38 12.83 -8.97
C SER A 272 16.46 14.06 -8.84
N GLN A 273 15.47 14.20 -9.73
CA GLN A 273 14.47 15.27 -9.66
C GLN A 273 13.58 15.14 -8.42
N VAL A 274 13.12 13.92 -8.11
CA VAL A 274 12.32 13.65 -6.90
C VAL A 274 13.12 13.93 -5.63
N GLU A 275 14.39 13.50 -5.57
CA GLU A 275 15.26 13.79 -4.43
C GLU A 275 15.48 15.30 -4.24
N GLN A 276 15.68 16.05 -5.33
CA GLN A 276 15.82 17.51 -5.29
C GLN A 276 14.52 18.18 -4.81
N ALA A 277 13.36 17.73 -5.29
CA ALA A 277 12.06 18.24 -4.87
C ALA A 277 11.81 17.99 -3.37
N LEU A 278 12.14 16.79 -2.88
CA LEU A 278 12.03 16.45 -1.45
C LEU A 278 12.97 17.29 -0.57
N ARG A 279 14.21 17.52 -1.01
CA ARG A 279 15.15 18.42 -0.30
C ARG A 279 14.63 19.85 -0.23
N SER A 280 14.17 20.39 -1.36
CA SER A 280 13.58 21.73 -1.42
C SER A 280 12.33 21.86 -0.52
N GLN A 281 11.47 20.83 -0.51
CA GLN A 281 10.30 20.79 0.37
C GLN A 281 10.71 20.78 1.85
N ALA A 282 11.71 19.98 2.23
CA ALA A 282 12.21 19.92 3.60
C ALA A 282 12.83 21.26 4.05
N GLU A 283 13.59 21.93 3.17
CA GLU A 283 14.14 23.27 3.44
C GLU A 283 13.04 24.32 3.61
N ASN A 284 12.01 24.30 2.75
CA ASN A 284 10.89 25.22 2.85
C ASN A 284 10.08 24.99 4.13
N GLN A 285 9.85 23.73 4.52
CA GLN A 285 9.20 23.39 5.78
C GLN A 285 10.04 23.89 6.97
N SER A 286 11.35 23.67 6.96
CA SER A 286 12.26 24.15 8.02
C SER A 286 12.26 25.68 8.14
N LYS A 287 12.18 26.41 7.02
CA LYS A 287 12.06 27.88 7.03
C LYS A 287 10.73 28.32 7.61
N PHE A 288 9.63 27.70 7.16
CA PHE A 288 8.29 27.98 7.66
C PHE A 288 8.16 27.73 9.17
N GLU A 289 8.69 26.62 9.68
CA GLU A 289 8.73 26.32 11.11
C GLU A 289 9.53 27.36 11.90
N ARG A 290 10.68 27.81 11.37
CA ARG A 290 11.49 28.88 11.98
C ARG A 290 10.74 30.22 12.03
N ASP A 291 10.04 30.59 10.95
CA ASP A 291 9.28 31.83 10.88
C ASP A 291 8.11 31.81 11.87
N ILE A 292 7.39 30.69 11.98
CA ILE A 292 6.33 30.49 12.97
C ILE A 292 6.88 30.58 14.40
N MET A 293 8.00 29.92 14.69
CA MET A 293 8.63 29.99 16.02
C MET A 293 9.04 31.42 16.37
N LYS A 294 9.62 32.15 15.41
CA LYS A 294 9.98 33.56 15.59
C LYS A 294 8.75 34.42 15.86
N GLN A 295 7.68 34.27 15.07
CA GLN A 295 6.44 35.01 15.26
C GLN A 295 5.80 34.74 16.63
N MET A 296 5.76 33.48 17.07
CA MET A 296 5.27 33.13 18.41
C MET A 296 6.15 33.71 19.51
N SER A 297 7.48 33.67 19.35
CA SER A 297 8.42 34.30 20.28
C SER A 297 8.20 35.81 20.38
N ASP A 298 8.04 36.50 19.25
CA ASP A 298 7.77 37.94 19.20
C ASP A 298 6.43 38.29 19.88
N GLN A 299 5.39 37.46 19.71
CA GLN A 299 4.10 37.60 20.41
C GLN A 299 4.23 37.42 21.92
N ILE A 300 4.99 36.41 22.38
CA ILE A 300 5.25 36.19 23.81
C ILE A 300 5.97 37.39 24.41
N VAL A 301 6.99 37.93 23.73
CA VAL A 301 7.71 39.13 24.19
C VAL A 301 6.79 40.36 24.24
N ALA A 302 5.91 40.53 23.25
CA ALA A 302 4.94 41.63 23.26
C ALA A 302 3.94 41.51 24.42
N GLN A 303 3.42 40.31 24.69
CA GLN A 303 2.53 40.05 25.83
C GLN A 303 3.25 40.26 27.17
N GLN A 304 4.50 39.82 27.29
CA GLN A 304 5.32 40.03 28.48
C GLN A 304 5.47 41.53 28.80
N LYS A 305 5.76 42.35 27.79
CA LYS A 305 5.81 43.82 27.93
C LYS A 305 4.48 44.42 28.36
N GLN A 306 3.36 43.92 27.85
CA GLN A 306 2.02 44.37 28.27
C GLN A 306 1.73 44.02 29.74
N ILE A 307 2.09 42.82 30.18
CA ILE A 307 1.94 42.40 31.59
C ILE A 307 2.79 43.28 32.51
N GLU A 308 4.03 43.57 32.13
CA GLU A 308 4.92 44.46 32.89
C GLU A 308 4.37 45.89 32.99
N ALA A 309 3.83 46.43 31.89
CA ALA A 309 3.20 47.75 31.89
C ALA A 309 1.94 47.80 32.79
N LEU A 310 1.12 46.75 32.78
CA LEU A 310 -0.03 46.62 33.66
C LEU A 310 0.38 46.53 35.14
N ALA A 311 1.42 45.74 35.44
CA ALA A 311 1.96 45.62 36.81
C ALA A 311 2.44 46.98 37.34
N LEU A 312 3.14 47.76 36.51
CA LEU A 312 3.61 49.10 36.87
C LEU A 312 2.45 50.08 37.09
N THR A 313 1.38 49.98 36.29
CA THR A 313 0.16 50.78 36.47
C THR A 313 -0.53 50.46 37.79
N ILE A 314 -0.72 49.17 38.11
CA ILE A 314 -1.30 48.71 39.36
C ILE A 314 -0.48 49.20 40.57
N GLN A 315 0.85 49.12 40.50
CA GLN A 315 1.73 49.60 41.55
C GLN A 315 1.59 51.12 41.76
N THR A 316 1.55 51.88 40.66
CA THR A 316 1.37 53.33 40.69
C THR A 316 0.05 53.71 41.34
N ASP A 317 -1.04 53.06 40.96
CA ASP A 317 -2.37 53.35 41.52
C ASP A 317 -2.48 52.93 42.98
N ARG A 318 -1.85 51.81 43.37
CA ARG A 318 -1.76 51.40 44.78
C ARG A 318 -1.08 52.47 45.64
N THR A 319 0.00 53.09 45.15
CA THR A 319 0.67 54.20 45.84
C THR A 319 -0.25 55.42 45.94
N LYS A 320 -0.92 55.82 44.85
CA LYS A 320 -1.90 56.93 44.87
C LYS A 320 -3.03 56.69 45.87
N TYR A 321 -3.59 55.47 45.91
CA TYR A 321 -4.65 55.13 46.85
C TYR A 321 -4.15 55.16 48.29
N LYS A 322 -2.94 54.68 48.56
CA LYS A 322 -2.31 54.78 49.88
C LYS A 322 -2.17 56.24 50.29
N ASP A 323 -1.67 57.12 49.42
CA ASP A 323 -1.51 58.55 49.71
C ASP A 323 -2.86 59.24 49.96
N ARG A 324 -3.89 58.92 49.15
CA ARG A 324 -5.25 59.43 49.37
C ARG A 324 -5.81 58.95 50.71
N PHE A 325 -5.60 57.69 51.07
CA PHE A 325 -6.06 57.13 52.33
C PHE A 325 -5.38 57.79 53.52
N THR A 326 -4.07 58.02 53.46
CA THR A 326 -3.33 58.78 54.48
C THR A 326 -3.91 60.19 54.66
N LYS A 327 -4.18 60.92 53.56
CA LYS A 327 -4.79 62.26 53.63
C LYS A 327 -6.19 62.25 54.23
N VAL A 328 -7.01 61.23 53.93
CA VAL A 328 -8.34 61.08 54.54
C VAL A 328 -8.21 60.84 56.04
N ASN A 329 -7.27 59.98 56.48
CA ASN A 329 -7.03 59.74 57.90
C ASN A 329 -6.54 61.01 58.63
N GLU A 330 -5.65 61.80 58.02
CA GLU A 330 -5.21 63.08 58.56
C GLU A 330 -6.38 64.08 58.70
N ALA A 331 -7.24 64.15 57.68
CA ALA A 331 -8.44 65.00 57.72
C ALA A 331 -9.44 64.55 58.79
N LEU A 332 -9.62 63.23 58.97
CA LEU A 332 -10.46 62.68 60.04
C LEU A 332 -9.91 63.00 61.43
N ALA A 333 -8.60 62.81 61.65
CA ALA A 333 -7.95 63.15 62.92
C ALA A 333 -8.06 64.65 63.24
N ALA A 334 -7.90 65.52 62.23
CA ALA A 334 -8.09 66.96 62.39
C ALA A 334 -9.54 67.32 62.76
N LEU A 335 -10.53 66.67 62.13
CA LEU A 335 -11.94 66.87 62.43
C LEU A 335 -12.30 66.40 63.84
N GLU A 336 -11.80 65.24 64.28
CA GLU A 336 -11.95 64.75 65.65
C GLU A 336 -11.40 65.76 66.68
N HIS A 337 -10.20 66.29 66.45
CA HIS A 337 -9.61 67.31 67.31
C HIS A 337 -10.44 68.61 67.32
N HIS A 338 -10.96 69.04 66.17
CA HIS A 338 -11.85 70.21 66.10
C HIS A 338 -13.15 70.00 66.86
N LEU A 339 -13.76 68.82 66.79
CA LEU A 339 -14.94 68.46 67.57
C LEU A 339 -14.64 68.45 69.07
N GLU A 340 -13.50 67.91 69.50
CA GLU A 340 -13.08 67.91 70.90
C GLU A 340 -12.87 69.33 71.44
N LEU A 341 -12.20 70.20 70.66
CA LEU A 341 -12.06 71.62 71.01
C LEU A 341 -13.41 72.35 71.04
N GLY A 342 -14.32 72.01 70.11
CA GLY A 342 -15.69 72.52 70.08
C GLY A 342 -16.45 72.16 71.35
N ASN A 343 -16.43 70.89 71.75
CA ASN A 343 -17.05 70.40 72.98
C ASN A 343 -16.48 71.11 74.21
N LYS A 344 -15.14 71.20 74.34
CA LYS A 344 -14.49 71.93 75.44
C LYS A 344 -14.90 73.41 75.51
N LYS A 345 -15.11 74.07 74.36
CA LYS A 345 -15.60 75.46 74.32
C LYS A 345 -17.05 75.55 74.75
N ILE A 346 -17.91 74.66 74.27
CA ILE A 346 -19.32 74.58 74.68
C ILE A 346 -19.41 74.35 76.18
N ASP A 347 -18.66 73.39 76.74
CA ASP A 347 -18.61 73.11 78.17
C ASP A 347 -18.19 74.34 78.98
N LYS A 348 -17.19 75.10 78.52
CA LYS A 348 -16.78 76.35 79.17
C LYS A 348 -17.87 77.41 79.14
N ILE A 349 -18.53 77.60 77.99
CA ILE A 349 -19.61 78.58 77.82
C ILE A 349 -20.80 78.21 78.71
N VAL A 350 -21.23 76.94 78.68
CA VAL A 350 -22.34 76.41 79.48
C VAL A 350 -22.01 76.54 80.97
N ASN A 351 -20.80 76.18 81.40
CA ASN A 351 -20.40 76.33 82.79
C ASN A 351 -20.34 77.80 83.23
N ALA A 352 -19.82 78.70 82.38
CA ALA A 352 -19.80 80.14 82.67
C ALA A 352 -21.22 80.71 82.80
N GLU A 353 -22.15 80.30 81.93
CA GLU A 353 -23.56 80.67 81.99
C GLU A 353 -24.24 80.14 83.26
N ILE A 354 -23.99 78.88 83.64
CA ILE A 354 -24.50 78.30 84.90
C ILE A 354 -23.99 79.11 86.10
N GLN A 355 -22.70 79.44 86.14
CA GLN A 355 -22.13 80.22 87.24
C GLN A 355 -22.68 81.65 87.29
N SER A 356 -22.82 82.30 86.13
CA SER A 356 -23.45 83.61 86.02
C SER A 356 -24.87 83.60 86.59
N ARG A 357 -25.69 82.61 86.20
CA ARG A 357 -27.04 82.43 86.73
C ARG A 357 -27.06 82.21 88.23
N LYS A 358 -26.19 81.34 88.77
CA LYS A 358 -26.08 81.14 90.22
C LYS A 358 -25.75 82.42 90.98
N LEU A 359 -24.87 83.26 90.42
CA LEU A 359 -24.52 84.54 91.03
C LEU A 359 -25.68 85.55 90.99
N HIS A 360 -26.38 85.63 89.86
CA HIS A 360 -27.61 86.43 89.74
C HIS A 360 -28.70 85.95 90.72
N GLU A 361 -28.88 84.63 90.84
CA GLU A 361 -29.83 84.01 91.76
C GLU A 361 -29.53 84.33 93.21
N LYS A 362 -28.27 84.18 93.64
CA LYS A 362 -27.84 84.58 94.97
C LYS A 362 -28.12 86.07 95.24
N GLY A 363 -27.82 86.94 94.27
CA GLY A 363 -28.05 88.38 94.39
C GLY A 363 -29.53 88.74 94.54
N LEU A 364 -30.41 88.08 93.78
CA LEU A 364 -31.86 88.26 93.87
C LEU A 364 -32.42 87.77 95.20
N LEU A 365 -32.07 86.56 95.63
CA LEU A 365 -32.51 86.01 96.91
C LEU A 365 -32.06 86.89 98.08
N GLN A 366 -30.88 87.51 97.98
CA GLN A 366 -30.40 88.47 98.96
C GLN A 366 -31.21 89.78 98.96
N LYS A 367 -31.57 90.32 97.79
CA LYS A 367 -32.48 91.49 97.70
C LYS A 367 -33.83 91.18 98.34
N VAL A 368 -34.39 90.00 98.07
CA VAL A 368 -35.67 89.55 98.64
C VAL A 368 -35.57 89.46 100.15
N SER A 369 -34.50 88.86 100.69
CA SER A 369 -34.32 88.85 102.14
C SER A 369 -34.10 90.23 102.74
N GLY A 370 -33.47 91.16 102.02
CA GLY A 370 -33.43 92.56 102.46
C GLY A 370 -34.82 93.22 102.53
N VAL A 371 -35.71 92.90 101.59
CA VAL A 371 -37.11 93.32 101.59
C VAL A 371 -37.86 92.66 102.77
N GLU A 372 -37.68 91.35 102.98
CA GLU A 372 -38.22 90.60 104.13
C GLU A 372 -37.79 91.25 105.45
N ASP A 373 -36.50 91.53 105.64
CA ASP A 373 -35.96 92.11 106.86
C ASP A 373 -36.53 93.52 107.14
N LYS A 374 -36.66 94.36 106.11
CA LYS A 374 -37.27 95.70 106.24
C LYS A 374 -38.74 95.61 106.62
N LEU A 375 -39.49 94.71 106.00
CA LEU A 375 -40.90 94.48 106.33
C LEU A 375 -41.06 93.91 107.73
N ASN A 376 -40.29 92.89 108.09
CA ASN A 376 -40.28 92.32 109.43
C ASN A 376 -39.89 93.35 110.50
N GLY A 377 -38.91 94.21 110.20
CA GLY A 377 -38.52 95.33 111.06
C GLY A 377 -39.67 96.34 111.24
N TYR A 378 -40.38 96.67 110.16
CA TYR A 378 -41.56 97.53 110.21
C TYR A 378 -42.71 96.90 110.98
N ILE A 379 -43.04 95.63 110.73
CA ILE A 379 -44.07 94.85 111.45
C ILE A 379 -43.71 94.76 112.93
N SER A 380 -42.45 94.49 113.27
CA SER A 380 -41.97 94.45 114.66
C SER A 380 -42.08 95.82 115.32
N GLY A 381 -41.77 96.89 114.58
CA GLY A 381 -41.98 98.26 115.03
C GLY A 381 -43.46 98.57 115.28
N ILE A 382 -44.35 98.17 114.39
CA ILE A 382 -45.81 98.28 114.56
C ILE A 382 -46.25 97.50 115.78
N ASN A 383 -45.82 96.25 115.96
CA ASN A 383 -46.18 95.43 117.11
C ASN A 383 -45.74 96.09 118.41
N ARG A 384 -44.54 96.68 118.47
CA ARG A 384 -44.10 97.49 119.62
C ARG A 384 -44.97 98.73 119.83
N SER A 385 -45.32 99.45 118.76
CA SER A 385 -46.24 100.59 118.85
C SER A 385 -47.62 100.15 119.34
N ILE A 386 -48.15 99.01 118.88
CA ILE A 386 -49.41 98.42 119.35
C ILE A 386 -49.32 98.07 120.84
N ASP A 387 -48.22 97.44 121.27
CA ASP A 387 -47.99 97.10 122.67
C ASP A 387 -47.86 98.35 123.55
N ASP A 388 -47.17 99.39 123.07
CA ASP A 388 -47.06 100.69 123.75
C ASP A 388 -48.42 101.39 123.88
N VAL A 389 -49.27 101.32 122.85
CA VAL A 389 -50.66 101.81 122.89
C VAL A 389 -51.49 100.99 123.91
N LYS A 390 -51.39 99.65 123.88
CA LYS A 390 -52.07 98.77 124.85
C LYS A 390 -51.63 99.04 126.29
N ALA A 391 -50.37 99.41 126.49
CA ALA A 391 -49.81 99.80 127.79
C ALA A 391 -50.21 101.21 128.25
N GLY A 392 -51.03 101.94 127.48
CA GLY A 392 -51.59 103.23 127.87
C GLY A 392 -50.69 104.45 127.65
N LYS A 393 -49.60 104.32 126.87
CA LYS A 393 -48.79 105.49 126.46
C LYS A 393 -49.57 106.30 125.43
N SER A 394 -49.73 107.61 125.67
CA SER A 394 -50.52 108.51 124.79
C SER A 394 -49.73 109.12 123.62
N ASP A 395 -48.41 108.95 123.57
CA ASP A 395 -47.53 109.54 122.55
C ASP A 395 -46.69 108.48 121.84
N VAL A 396 -47.36 107.60 121.08
CA VAL A 396 -46.72 106.50 120.35
C VAL A 396 -46.48 106.91 118.91
N LYS A 397 -45.22 107.05 118.51
CA LYS A 397 -44.83 107.24 117.11
C LYS A 397 -44.87 105.91 116.38
N LEU A 398 -45.67 105.82 115.33
CA LEU A 398 -45.61 104.71 114.39
C LEU A 398 -44.25 104.75 113.67
N PRO A 399 -43.59 103.60 113.47
CA PRO A 399 -42.43 103.53 112.59
C PRO A 399 -42.83 104.01 111.20
N ASN A 400 -41.92 104.68 110.48
CA ASN A 400 -42.16 105.10 109.10
C ASN A 400 -41.54 104.07 108.14
N LEU A 401 -42.33 103.49 107.24
CA LEU A 401 -41.84 102.65 106.16
C LEU A 401 -41.64 103.51 104.91
N ASP A 402 -40.43 103.50 104.36
CA ASP A 402 -40.18 104.08 103.04
C ASP A 402 -40.74 103.14 101.95
N VAL A 403 -42.03 103.31 101.66
CA VAL A 403 -42.76 102.50 100.67
C VAL A 403 -42.17 102.66 99.27
N ASP A 404 -41.63 103.84 98.94
CA ASP A 404 -41.03 104.10 97.63
C ASP A 404 -39.69 103.37 97.47
N ALA A 405 -38.89 103.25 98.54
CA ALA A 405 -37.71 102.40 98.53
C ALA A 405 -38.08 100.91 98.39
N LEU A 406 -39.09 100.44 99.12
CA LEU A 406 -39.57 99.06 99.05
C LEU A 406 -40.07 98.70 97.64
N ARG A 407 -40.89 99.57 97.06
CA ARG A 407 -41.43 99.40 95.71
C ARG A 407 -40.33 99.32 94.66
N ARG A 408 -39.32 100.20 94.74
CA ARG A 408 -38.16 100.17 93.83
C ARG A 408 -37.37 98.87 93.94
N GLU A 409 -37.21 98.33 95.14
CA GLU A 409 -36.56 97.02 95.33
C GLU A 409 -37.39 95.87 94.75
N MET A 410 -38.71 95.87 94.95
CA MET A 410 -39.61 94.87 94.35
C MET A 410 -39.67 94.95 92.82
N GLU A 411 -39.71 96.15 92.24
CA GLU A 411 -39.64 96.34 90.79
C GLU A 411 -38.29 95.86 90.22
N SER A 412 -37.18 96.09 90.95
CA SER A 412 -35.87 95.55 90.58
C SER A 412 -35.84 94.01 90.63
N ILE A 413 -36.47 93.39 91.62
CA ILE A 413 -36.58 91.92 91.71
C ILE A 413 -37.42 91.37 90.55
N ALA A 414 -38.55 92.00 90.23
CA ALA A 414 -39.43 91.59 89.14
C ALA A 414 -38.74 91.68 87.76
N ALA A 415 -37.99 92.76 87.52
CA ALA A 415 -37.22 92.93 86.28
C ALA A 415 -36.13 91.86 86.09
N ASP A 416 -35.57 91.36 87.20
CA ASP A 416 -34.50 90.39 87.20
C ASP A 416 -34.99 88.93 87.36
N LYS A 417 -36.29 88.68 87.60
CA LYS A 417 -36.89 87.34 87.79
C LYS A 417 -36.53 86.35 86.67
N ASN A 418 -36.50 86.80 85.42
CA ASN A 418 -36.21 85.94 84.26
C ASN A 418 -34.76 85.44 84.18
N LYS A 419 -33.86 85.94 85.05
CA LYS A 419 -32.46 85.51 85.13
C LYS A 419 -32.25 84.33 86.09
N LEU A 420 -33.31 83.88 86.77
CA LEU A 420 -33.26 82.81 87.76
C LEU A 420 -33.29 81.42 87.14
N SER A 421 -32.69 80.47 87.84
CA SER A 421 -32.95 79.05 87.61
C SER A 421 -34.39 78.69 88.01
N MET A 422 -34.90 77.55 87.56
CA MET A 422 -36.24 77.09 87.97
C MET A 422 -36.31 76.89 89.50
N GLU A 423 -35.25 76.35 90.10
CA GLU A 423 -35.15 76.20 91.56
C GLU A 423 -35.13 77.57 92.26
N GLY A 424 -34.35 78.52 91.74
CA GLY A 424 -34.32 79.89 92.26
C GLY A 424 -35.63 80.64 92.09
N LEU A 425 -36.38 80.39 91.01
CA LEU A 425 -37.74 80.91 90.82
C LEU A 425 -38.69 80.37 91.88
N LEU A 426 -38.63 79.06 92.18
CA LEU A 426 -39.45 78.44 93.22
C LEU A 426 -39.11 79.01 94.60
N MET A 427 -37.82 79.17 94.94
CA MET A 427 -37.41 79.81 96.20
C MET A 427 -37.82 81.27 96.28
N LEU A 428 -37.72 82.01 95.17
CA LEU A 428 -38.19 83.40 95.10
C LEU A 428 -39.70 83.48 95.36
N GLU A 429 -40.48 82.57 94.74
CA GLU A 429 -41.93 82.49 94.92
C GLU A 429 -42.30 82.12 96.35
N GLU A 430 -41.60 81.17 96.98
CA GLU A 430 -41.79 80.81 98.39
C GLU A 430 -41.57 82.01 99.32
N LYS A 431 -40.47 82.74 99.13
CA LYS A 431 -40.16 83.94 99.93
C LYS A 431 -41.17 85.07 99.74
N ILE A 432 -41.51 85.39 98.49
CA ILE A 432 -42.53 86.42 98.19
C ILE A 432 -43.88 86.01 98.77
N SER A 433 -44.26 84.73 98.67
CA SER A 433 -45.49 84.22 99.29
C SER A 433 -45.44 84.38 100.81
N GLY A 434 -44.30 84.08 101.45
CA GLY A 434 -44.10 84.29 102.88
C GLY A 434 -44.34 85.74 103.30
N ILE A 435 -43.79 86.70 102.55
CA ILE A 435 -44.00 88.15 102.74
C ILE A 435 -45.49 88.54 102.61
N GLN A 436 -46.23 87.90 101.70
CA GLN A 436 -47.64 88.23 101.46
C GLN A 436 -48.58 87.66 102.52
N THR A 437 -48.19 86.55 103.17
CA THR A 437 -49.04 85.83 104.14
C THR A 437 -48.77 86.16 105.61
N GLY A 438 -47.64 86.79 105.92
CA GLY A 438 -47.29 87.30 107.26
C GLY A 438 -47.56 88.79 107.38
#